data_AF-A0A1I1RV52-F1
#
_entry.id   AF-A0A1I1RV52-F1
#
_cell.length_a   1.000
_cell.length_b   1.000
_cell.length_c   1.000
_cell.angle_alpha   90.00
_cell.angle_beta   90.00
_cell.angle_gamma   90.00
#
_symmetry.space_group_name_H-M   'P 1'
#
loop_
_entity.id
_entity.type
_entity.pdbx_description
1 polymer ?
#
loop_
_entity_poly.entity_id
_entity_poly.type
_entity_poly.pdbx_seq_one_letter_code
_entity_poly.pdbx_strand_id
1 'polypeptide(L)'
;MKLLVHRNYLVFLSIVLLTSIAYTQNEIENQCGTVSTTESINFYNSIKPQLKALEQDFIQKKLSKKESSKELLNLIPIKVHIIRNSDGSGGLDSSSLENTIANLNNIYAKAYMQFYLYEDINFINNNALEHFNKKNEKSLIEANYVSNIINIYFIDYVENEIEESLCGYTNSIGKNNVIVIKNSCASNNSTLAHEMGHFFSLEHTHGTSNSKQTTELVDGSNCDTDGDGICDTPADPKLSSNTINNFCEYTGNLTDANGDYYKPDTGNIMSYSRRGCRNHFTEQQFARMHAYYKLIKDRITTPITDLNPVNDATINALSEVTLYPNPVANGSIFIKGALNDNALQYQISNYQGQILAKGITSNKAINVNELAAGAYLIILEDSKSRVIKRFIK
;
A
#
# COMPACT_ATOMS: atom_id res chain seq x y z
N MET A 1 -60.99 -27.21 -59.45
CA MET A 1 -61.52 -25.83 -59.29
C MET A 1 -61.34 -25.41 -57.84
N LYS A 2 -60.83 -24.19 -57.64
CA LYS A 2 -60.49 -23.49 -56.37
C LYS A 2 -59.07 -23.70 -55.82
N LEU A 3 -58.22 -22.77 -56.24
CA LEU A 3 -57.11 -22.21 -55.48
C LEU A 3 -57.55 -21.79 -54.07
N LEU A 4 -56.64 -21.89 -53.08
CA LEU A 4 -56.45 -20.81 -52.12
C LEU A 4 -55.04 -20.85 -51.53
N VAL A 5 -54.37 -19.71 -51.66
CA VAL A 5 -53.07 -19.30 -51.10
C VAL A 5 -53.25 -18.90 -49.63
N HIS A 6 -52.28 -19.19 -48.74
CA HIS A 6 -51.86 -18.41 -47.54
C HIS A 6 -50.59 -19.11 -46.97
N ARG A 7 -49.35 -18.60 -47.12
CA ARG A 7 -48.67 -17.40 -46.58
C ARG A 7 -48.14 -17.58 -45.13
N ASN A 8 -46.81 -17.77 -45.05
CA ASN A 8 -45.85 -17.36 -44.00
C ASN A 8 -45.91 -18.07 -42.61
N TYR A 9 -44.86 -18.25 -41.80
CA TYR A 9 -43.45 -17.79 -41.73
C TYR A 9 -42.60 -18.93 -41.11
N LEU A 10 -41.43 -19.23 -41.68
CA LEU A 10 -40.35 -19.99 -41.01
C LEU A 10 -39.58 -19.02 -40.11
N VAL A 11 -39.67 -19.20 -38.80
CA VAL A 11 -38.81 -18.49 -37.83
C VAL A 11 -37.55 -19.33 -37.62
N PHE A 12 -36.48 -18.99 -38.34
CA PHE A 12 -35.13 -19.46 -38.02
C PHE A 12 -34.57 -18.54 -36.93
N LEU A 13 -34.50 -19.05 -35.70
CA LEU A 13 -33.86 -18.36 -34.58
C LEU A 13 -32.34 -18.61 -34.67
N SER A 14 -31.62 -17.72 -35.33
CA SER A 14 -30.16 -17.70 -35.34
C SER A 14 -29.65 -17.17 -33.99
N ILE A 15 -29.25 -18.08 -33.10
CA ILE A 15 -28.53 -17.76 -31.86
C ILE A 15 -27.09 -17.39 -32.25
N VAL A 16 -26.82 -16.10 -32.41
CA VAL A 16 -25.46 -15.55 -32.45
C VAL A 16 -25.01 -15.39 -31.00
N LEU A 17 -24.24 -16.37 -30.51
CA LEU A 17 -23.46 -16.24 -29.29
C LEU A 17 -22.34 -15.23 -29.53
N LEU A 18 -22.63 -13.95 -29.25
CA LEU A 18 -21.63 -12.92 -29.08
C LEU A 18 -20.90 -13.19 -27.76
N THR A 19 -19.85 -14.01 -27.81
CA THR A 19 -18.84 -14.03 -26.76
C THR A 19 -18.05 -12.73 -26.87
N SER A 20 -18.44 -11.73 -26.08
CA SER A 20 -17.60 -10.57 -25.82
C SER A 20 -16.40 -11.03 -24.99
N ILE A 21 -15.36 -11.50 -25.65
CA ILE A 21 -14.02 -11.53 -25.06
C ILE A 21 -13.65 -10.06 -24.92
N ALA A 22 -13.75 -9.54 -23.69
CA ALA A 22 -13.15 -8.27 -23.36
C ALA A 22 -11.63 -8.43 -23.49
N TYR A 23 -11.10 -8.11 -24.67
CA TYR A 23 -9.68 -7.84 -24.81
C TYR A 23 -9.42 -6.54 -24.04
N THR A 24 -8.89 -6.67 -22.81
CA THR A 24 -8.20 -5.55 -22.17
C THR A 24 -7.05 -5.16 -23.07
N GLN A 25 -7.17 -4.00 -23.71
CA GLN A 25 -6.06 -3.42 -24.45
C GLN A 25 -4.95 -3.15 -23.43
N ASN A 26 -3.81 -3.83 -23.59
CA ASN A 26 -2.60 -3.52 -22.83
C ASN A 26 -2.12 -2.13 -23.27
N GLU A 27 -2.63 -1.09 -22.61
CA GLU A 27 -2.28 0.29 -22.93
C GLU A 27 -0.76 0.52 -22.83
N ILE A 28 -0.26 1.29 -23.80
CA ILE A 28 1.12 1.75 -23.89
C ILE A 28 1.38 2.78 -22.77
N GLU A 29 2.61 2.80 -22.26
CA GLU A 29 2.96 3.26 -20.92
C GLU A 29 2.89 4.80 -20.72
N ASN A 30 2.28 5.21 -19.59
CA ASN A 30 2.59 6.45 -18.87
C ASN A 30 3.43 6.01 -17.66
N GLN A 31 4.66 6.51 -17.53
CA GLN A 31 5.70 5.92 -16.69
C GLN A 31 5.50 6.17 -15.18
N CYS A 32 6.20 5.39 -14.35
CA CYS A 32 6.45 5.71 -12.94
C CYS A 32 7.35 6.96 -12.88
N GLY A 33 6.96 7.94 -12.07
CA GLY A 33 7.73 9.17 -11.88
C GLY A 33 8.66 9.15 -10.67
N THR A 34 8.81 8.00 -10.00
CA THR A 34 9.68 7.86 -8.82
C THR A 34 11.15 7.83 -9.23
N VAL A 35 11.98 8.58 -8.52
CA VAL A 35 13.42 8.67 -8.77
C VAL A 35 14.16 8.54 -7.44
N SER A 36 15.11 7.63 -7.38
CA SER A 36 15.99 7.44 -6.23
C SER A 36 16.96 8.63 -6.15
N THR A 37 16.85 9.42 -5.09
CA THR A 37 17.69 10.60 -4.86
C THR A 37 18.88 10.28 -3.99
N THR A 38 19.93 11.11 -4.05
CA THR A 38 21.10 10.99 -3.18
C THR A 38 20.72 10.94 -1.70
N GLU A 39 19.71 11.70 -1.27
CA GLU A 39 19.24 11.68 0.12
C GLU A 39 18.61 10.33 0.48
N SER A 40 17.73 9.79 -0.37
CA SER A 40 17.12 8.47 -0.15
C SER A 40 18.15 7.33 -0.13
N ILE A 41 19.15 7.39 -1.02
CA ILE A 41 20.25 6.42 -1.09
C ILE A 41 21.11 6.50 0.18
N ASN A 42 21.45 7.72 0.63
CA ASN A 42 22.22 7.91 1.86
C ASN A 42 21.46 7.40 3.09
N PHE A 43 20.16 7.68 3.17
CA PHE A 43 19.32 7.16 4.25
C PHE A 43 19.27 5.63 4.23
N TYR A 44 19.00 5.03 3.07
CA TYR A 44 19.02 3.58 2.89
C TYR A 44 20.36 2.98 3.35
N ASN A 45 21.49 3.53 2.89
CA ASN A 45 22.82 3.06 3.28
C ASN A 45 23.06 3.16 4.79
N SER A 46 22.52 4.19 5.46
CA SER A 46 22.66 4.36 6.91
C SER A 46 21.94 3.29 7.72
N ILE A 47 20.83 2.73 7.18
CA ILE A 47 20.03 1.69 7.85
C ILE A 47 20.29 0.28 7.31
N LYS A 48 21.01 0.15 6.19
CA LYS A 48 21.23 -1.12 5.45
C LYS A 48 21.65 -2.29 6.36
N PRO A 49 22.58 -2.13 7.34
CA PRO A 49 22.94 -3.25 8.22
C PRO A 49 21.78 -3.77 9.07
N GLN A 50 20.98 -2.87 9.65
CA GLN A 50 19.82 -3.23 10.48
C GLN A 50 18.70 -3.81 9.61
N LEU A 51 18.50 -3.23 8.43
CA LEU A 51 17.53 -3.68 7.43
C LEU A 51 17.81 -5.12 7.00
N LYS A 52 19.06 -5.43 6.64
CA LYS A 52 19.49 -6.79 6.24
C LYS A 52 19.31 -7.81 7.37
N ALA A 53 19.57 -7.43 8.63
CA ALA A 53 19.32 -8.32 9.76
C ALA A 53 17.82 -8.67 9.91
N LEU A 54 16.94 -7.68 9.74
CA LEU A 54 15.48 -7.88 9.81
C LEU A 54 14.93 -8.65 8.60
N GLU A 55 15.48 -8.46 7.40
CA GLU A 55 15.16 -9.29 6.22
C GLU A 55 15.44 -10.77 6.49
N GLN A 56 16.62 -11.07 7.05
CA GLN A 56 17.01 -12.44 7.38
C GLN A 56 16.11 -13.04 8.47
N ASP A 57 15.76 -12.27 9.51
CA ASP A 57 14.81 -12.71 10.54
C ASP A 57 13.43 -13.06 9.92
N PHE A 58 12.92 -12.20 9.04
CA PHE A 58 11.65 -12.43 8.34
C PHE A 58 11.68 -13.75 7.54
N ILE A 59 12.72 -13.98 6.75
CA ILE A 59 12.86 -15.19 5.93
C ILE A 59 13.02 -16.44 6.81
N GLN A 60 13.87 -16.39 7.84
CA GLN A 60 14.11 -17.52 8.75
C GLN A 60 12.83 -17.94 9.49
N LYS A 61 12.06 -16.98 9.99
CA LYS A 61 10.78 -17.27 10.66
C LYS A 61 9.80 -17.96 9.73
N LYS A 62 9.69 -17.51 8.47
CA LYS A 62 8.83 -18.12 7.46
C LYS A 62 9.23 -19.56 7.14
N LEU A 63 10.53 -19.85 7.05
CA LEU A 63 11.05 -21.21 6.83
C LEU A 63 10.84 -22.14 8.03
N SER A 64 10.91 -21.61 9.26
CA SER A 64 10.90 -22.41 10.49
C SER A 64 9.55 -23.07 10.83
N LYS A 65 8.44 -22.76 10.12
CA LYS A 65 7.08 -23.32 10.33
C LYS A 65 6.65 -23.44 11.81
N LYS A 66 7.18 -22.63 12.73
CA LYS A 66 6.71 -22.62 14.12
C LYS A 66 5.33 -21.99 14.16
N GLU A 67 4.30 -22.84 14.14
CA GLU A 67 2.86 -22.56 14.25
C GLU A 67 2.41 -21.76 15.50
N SER A 68 3.32 -21.13 16.27
CA SER A 68 2.99 -20.54 17.57
C SER A 68 3.24 -19.03 17.72
N SER A 69 3.86 -18.35 16.75
CA SER A 69 3.88 -16.88 16.74
C SER A 69 3.17 -16.39 15.49
N LYS A 70 1.86 -16.10 15.62
CA LYS A 70 1.12 -15.32 14.62
C LYS A 70 1.86 -13.98 14.50
N GLU A 71 2.66 -13.83 13.44
CA GLU A 71 3.39 -12.57 13.20
C GLU A 71 2.39 -11.42 13.24
N LEU A 72 2.74 -10.40 14.03
CA LEU A 72 1.82 -9.32 14.35
C LEU A 72 1.57 -8.51 13.07
N LEU A 73 0.32 -8.50 12.63
CA LEU A 73 -0.12 -7.67 11.52
C LEU A 73 0.13 -6.20 11.84
N ASN A 74 0.91 -5.53 11.00
CA ASN A 74 1.23 -4.12 11.14
C ASN A 74 0.11 -3.31 10.48
N LEU A 75 -0.63 -2.56 11.29
CA LEU A 75 -1.65 -1.63 10.82
C LEU A 75 -1.00 -0.28 10.51
N ILE A 76 -1.11 0.18 9.26
CA ILE A 76 -0.41 1.36 8.75
C ILE A 76 -1.44 2.42 8.34
N PRO A 77 -1.45 3.60 8.99
CA PRO A 77 -2.36 4.67 8.61
C PRO A 77 -1.96 5.28 7.27
N ILE A 78 -2.96 5.56 6.43
CA ILE A 78 -2.83 6.31 5.19
C ILE A 78 -3.81 7.49 5.20
N LYS A 79 -3.36 8.70 4.89
CA LYS A 79 -4.25 9.84 4.65
C LYS A 79 -4.52 9.92 3.15
N VAL A 80 -5.80 9.85 2.77
CA VAL A 80 -6.21 9.95 1.36
C VAL A 80 -6.69 11.35 1.05
N HIS A 81 -6.16 11.91 -0.04
CA HIS A 81 -6.55 13.18 -0.63
C HIS A 81 -7.09 12.93 -2.03
N ILE A 82 -8.28 13.43 -2.34
CA ILE A 82 -8.84 13.33 -3.70
C ILE A 82 -9.04 14.75 -4.23
N ILE A 83 -8.33 15.06 -5.31
CA ILE A 83 -8.48 16.31 -6.05
C ILE A 83 -9.71 16.19 -6.96
N ARG A 84 -10.52 17.25 -6.98
CA ARG A 84 -11.71 17.35 -7.82
C ARG A 84 -11.89 18.77 -8.36
N ASN A 85 -12.87 18.92 -9.24
CA ASN A 85 -13.33 20.23 -9.70
C ASN A 85 -13.77 21.09 -8.51
N SER A 86 -13.68 22.41 -8.66
CA SER A 86 -14.09 23.42 -7.70
C SER A 86 -15.58 23.32 -7.34
N ASP A 87 -16.42 22.77 -8.23
CA ASP A 87 -17.84 22.48 -7.99
C ASP A 87 -18.09 21.15 -7.25
N GLY A 88 -17.03 20.41 -6.94
CA GLY A 88 -17.06 19.13 -6.24
C GLY A 88 -17.24 17.90 -7.13
N SER A 89 -17.38 18.07 -8.45
CA SER A 89 -17.49 16.99 -9.44
C SER A 89 -16.12 16.41 -9.84
N GLY A 90 -16.12 15.24 -10.48
CA GLY A 90 -14.90 14.52 -10.83
C GLY A 90 -14.19 13.92 -9.62
N GLY A 91 -12.88 13.70 -9.75
CA GLY A 91 -12.08 12.98 -8.76
C GLY A 91 -12.25 11.46 -8.83
N LEU A 92 -11.47 10.74 -8.04
CA LEU A 92 -11.59 9.28 -7.93
C LEU A 92 -12.88 8.91 -7.19
N ASP A 93 -13.68 8.01 -7.76
CA ASP A 93 -14.89 7.53 -7.12
C ASP A 93 -14.59 6.58 -5.94
N SER A 94 -15.52 6.51 -4.99
CA SER A 94 -15.35 5.73 -3.76
C SER A 94 -15.17 4.23 -4.00
N SER A 95 -15.83 3.66 -5.02
CA SER A 95 -15.70 2.23 -5.31
C SER A 95 -14.31 1.91 -5.87
N SER A 96 -13.79 2.75 -6.76
CA SER A 96 -12.42 2.64 -7.25
C SER A 96 -11.41 2.77 -6.11
N LEU A 97 -11.58 3.72 -5.19
CA LEU A 97 -10.72 3.85 -4.02
C LEU A 97 -10.75 2.58 -3.14
N GLU A 98 -11.94 2.11 -2.78
CA GLU A 98 -12.12 0.91 -1.95
C GLU A 98 -11.45 -0.32 -2.57
N ASN A 99 -11.67 -0.54 -3.87
CA ASN A 99 -11.04 -1.63 -4.62
C ASN A 99 -9.51 -1.47 -4.65
N THR A 100 -9.01 -0.25 -4.84
CA THR A 100 -7.58 0.03 -4.88
C THR A 100 -6.91 -0.28 -3.54
N ILE A 101 -7.51 0.14 -2.42
CA ILE A 101 -6.98 -0.13 -1.06
C ILE A 101 -7.15 -1.61 -0.68
N ALA A 102 -8.24 -2.26 -1.08
CA ALA A 102 -8.44 -3.70 -0.87
C ALA A 102 -7.39 -4.53 -1.62
N ASN A 103 -7.10 -4.19 -2.88
CA ASN A 103 -6.06 -4.83 -3.67
C ASN A 103 -4.67 -4.61 -3.04
N LEU A 104 -4.37 -3.38 -2.61
CA LEU A 104 -3.13 -3.07 -1.89
C LEU A 104 -2.97 -3.96 -0.66
N ASN A 105 -4.00 -4.07 0.18
CA ASN A 105 -3.99 -4.92 1.37
C ASN A 105 -3.82 -6.40 1.04
N ASN A 106 -4.44 -6.90 -0.04
CA ASN A 106 -4.27 -8.28 -0.48
C ASN A 106 -2.81 -8.58 -0.87
N ILE A 107 -2.18 -7.68 -1.65
CA ILE A 107 -0.78 -7.83 -2.08
C ILE A 107 0.16 -7.80 -0.86
N TYR A 108 0.00 -6.80 0.02
CA TYR A 108 0.91 -6.55 1.14
C TYR A 108 0.67 -7.43 2.37
N ALA A 109 -0.41 -8.22 2.39
CA ALA A 109 -0.67 -9.19 3.46
C ALA A 109 0.50 -10.17 3.66
N LYS A 110 1.22 -10.54 2.58
CA LYS A 110 2.41 -11.40 2.64
C LYS A 110 3.61 -10.77 3.37
N ALA A 111 3.65 -9.44 3.50
CA ALA A 111 4.60 -8.72 4.34
C ALA A 111 4.06 -8.42 5.75
N TYR A 112 2.92 -8.97 6.14
CA TYR A 112 2.23 -8.66 7.41
C TYR A 112 1.92 -7.16 7.54
N MET A 113 1.46 -6.54 6.47
CA MET A 113 1.11 -5.12 6.43
C MET A 113 -0.35 -4.96 5.98
N GLN A 114 -1.09 -4.11 6.67
CA GLN A 114 -2.44 -3.72 6.31
C GLN A 114 -2.61 -2.21 6.47
N PHE A 115 -3.07 -1.56 5.41
CA PHE A 115 -3.34 -0.14 5.32
C PHE A 115 -4.79 0.17 5.69
N TYR A 116 -4.98 1.27 6.42
CA TYR A 116 -6.30 1.77 6.79
C TYR A 116 -6.34 3.30 6.69
N LEU A 117 -7.52 3.85 6.39
CA LEU A 117 -7.71 5.28 6.31
C LEU A 117 -7.52 5.92 7.68
N TYR A 118 -6.60 6.87 7.75
CA TYR A 118 -6.49 7.80 8.87
C TYR A 118 -7.43 8.97 8.63
N GLU A 119 -8.47 9.06 9.47
CA GLU A 119 -9.60 9.97 9.32
C GLU A 119 -10.35 9.77 7.99
N ASP A 120 -11.31 10.66 7.73
CA ASP A 120 -12.03 10.72 6.48
C ASP A 120 -11.13 11.20 5.33
N ILE A 121 -11.58 10.88 4.11
CA ILE A 121 -10.96 11.36 2.87
C ILE A 121 -10.98 12.88 2.86
N ASN A 122 -9.82 13.49 2.64
CA ASN A 122 -9.72 14.92 2.39
C ASN A 122 -10.04 15.20 0.92
N PHE A 123 -11.06 16.00 0.66
CA PHE A 123 -11.47 16.36 -0.69
C PHE A 123 -11.08 17.79 -1.00
N ILE A 124 -10.30 17.97 -2.06
CA ILE A 124 -9.72 19.26 -2.43
C ILE A 124 -10.35 19.69 -3.76
N ASN A 125 -11.30 20.62 -3.66
CA ASN A 125 -12.01 21.16 -4.81
C ASN A 125 -11.22 22.33 -5.40
N ASN A 126 -10.42 22.06 -6.44
CA ASN A 126 -9.56 23.07 -7.06
C ASN A 126 -9.18 22.66 -8.49
N ASN A 127 -9.79 23.30 -9.49
CA ASN A 127 -9.49 23.06 -10.91
C ASN A 127 -8.00 23.22 -11.26
N ALA A 128 -7.27 24.10 -10.56
CA ALA A 128 -5.85 24.32 -10.83
C ALA A 128 -4.96 23.12 -10.45
N LEU A 129 -5.50 22.16 -9.69
CA LEU A 129 -4.79 20.95 -9.27
C LEU A 129 -5.18 19.71 -10.09
N GLU A 130 -6.18 19.79 -10.98
CA GLU A 130 -6.63 18.62 -11.75
C GLU A 130 -5.61 18.21 -12.81
N HIS A 131 -4.92 19.19 -13.41
CA HIS A 131 -3.73 18.96 -14.24
C HIS A 131 -2.49 19.30 -13.41
N PHE A 132 -1.90 18.28 -12.80
CA PHE A 132 -0.82 18.46 -11.85
C PHE A 132 0.55 18.12 -12.44
N ASN A 133 1.44 19.10 -12.40
CA ASN A 133 2.85 18.89 -12.71
C ASN A 133 3.65 18.63 -11.42
N LYS A 134 4.45 17.56 -11.41
CA LYS A 134 5.29 17.15 -10.27
C LYS A 134 6.14 18.29 -9.69
N LYS A 135 6.60 19.25 -10.50
CA LYS A 135 7.37 20.42 -10.03
C LYS A 135 6.62 21.28 -8.99
N ASN A 136 5.30 21.20 -8.98
CA ASN A 136 4.42 21.95 -8.09
C ASN A 136 4.05 21.19 -6.80
N GLU A 137 4.64 20.02 -6.53
CA GLU A 137 4.32 19.20 -5.35
C GLU A 137 4.46 19.96 -4.04
N LYS A 138 5.49 20.80 -3.91
CA LYS A 138 5.71 21.59 -2.70
C LYS A 138 4.45 22.39 -2.31
N SER A 139 3.80 23.03 -3.28
CA SER A 139 2.59 23.80 -3.05
C SER A 139 1.38 22.92 -2.71
N LEU A 140 1.31 21.70 -3.26
CA LEU A 140 0.25 20.72 -2.94
C LEU A 140 0.35 20.26 -1.47
N ILE A 141 1.57 19.94 -1.03
CA ILE A 141 1.82 19.40 0.31
C ILE A 141 1.73 20.47 1.39
N GLU A 142 2.19 21.71 1.16
CA GLU A 142 2.13 22.80 2.15
C GLU A 142 0.70 23.09 2.64
N ALA A 143 -0.31 22.85 1.80
CA ALA A 143 -1.70 23.14 2.13
C ALA A 143 -2.44 21.96 2.79
N ASN A 144 -2.03 20.71 2.54
CA ASN A 144 -2.88 19.55 2.83
C ASN A 144 -2.16 18.38 3.53
N TYR A 145 -0.84 18.42 3.65
CA TYR A 145 -0.05 17.30 4.17
C TYR A 145 -0.29 17.05 5.66
N VAL A 146 -0.49 15.77 6.01
CA VAL A 146 -0.54 15.29 7.38
C VAL A 146 0.81 14.70 7.75
N SER A 147 1.47 15.32 8.73
CA SER A 147 2.78 14.87 9.20
C SER A 147 2.77 13.44 9.75
N ASN A 148 3.87 12.72 9.53
CA ASN A 148 4.11 11.36 10.04
C ASN A 148 3.03 10.33 9.71
N ILE A 149 2.38 10.49 8.56
CA ILE A 149 1.45 9.52 7.96
C ILE A 149 1.75 9.47 6.47
N ILE A 150 1.44 8.36 5.80
CA ILE A 150 1.57 8.24 4.35
C ILE A 150 0.40 9.00 3.70
N ASN A 151 0.69 10.06 2.96
CA ASN A 151 -0.29 10.88 2.27
C ASN A 151 -0.39 10.40 0.81
N ILE A 152 -1.59 10.00 0.40
CA ILE A 152 -1.85 9.49 -0.95
C ILE A 152 -2.81 10.45 -1.65
N TYR A 153 -2.33 11.10 -2.72
CA TYR A 153 -3.10 12.03 -3.52
C TYR A 153 -3.57 11.35 -4.81
N PHE A 154 -4.87 11.40 -5.05
CA PHE A 154 -5.49 10.98 -6.31
C PHE A 154 -5.87 12.21 -7.13
N ILE A 155 -5.32 12.30 -8.33
CA ILE A 155 -5.38 13.48 -9.21
C ILE A 155 -5.81 13.06 -10.61
N ASP A 156 -6.59 13.88 -11.30
CA ASP A 156 -7.14 13.55 -12.62
C ASP A 156 -6.04 13.31 -13.67
N TYR A 157 -5.10 14.24 -13.78
CA TYR A 157 -3.95 14.14 -14.68
C TYR A 157 -2.66 14.52 -13.97
N VAL A 158 -1.62 13.71 -14.17
CA VAL A 158 -0.29 13.87 -13.57
C VAL A 158 0.77 13.85 -14.66
N GLU A 159 1.71 14.78 -14.58
CA GLU A 159 2.85 14.86 -15.49
C GLU A 159 4.17 15.14 -14.75
N ASN A 160 5.28 14.77 -15.36
CA ASN A 160 6.62 15.10 -14.87
C ASN A 160 7.04 16.53 -15.23
N GLU A 161 8.27 16.91 -14.88
CA GLU A 161 8.79 18.26 -15.10
C GLU A 161 8.95 18.63 -16.58
N ILE A 162 9.00 17.63 -17.46
CA ILE A 162 9.09 17.76 -18.92
C ILE A 162 7.76 17.47 -19.63
N GLU A 163 6.64 17.52 -18.88
CA GLU A 163 5.26 17.43 -19.39
C GLU A 163 4.88 16.05 -19.98
N GLU A 164 5.59 15.00 -19.60
CA GLU A 164 5.20 13.62 -19.93
C GLU A 164 4.24 13.07 -18.88
N SER A 165 3.19 12.39 -19.34
CA SER A 165 2.17 11.83 -18.44
C SER A 165 2.74 10.71 -17.57
N LEU A 166 2.39 10.74 -16.29
CA LEU A 166 2.74 9.73 -15.30
C LEU A 166 1.49 8.97 -14.85
N CYS A 167 1.69 7.73 -14.41
CA CYS A 167 0.63 7.02 -13.67
C CYS A 167 0.70 7.28 -12.17
N GLY A 168 1.89 7.55 -11.65
CA GLY A 168 2.08 7.86 -10.24
C GLY A 168 3.56 8.08 -9.94
N TYR A 169 3.82 8.52 -8.72
CA TYR A 169 5.17 8.60 -8.18
C TYR A 169 5.13 8.68 -6.64
N THR A 170 6.27 8.42 -6.03
CA THR A 170 6.51 8.48 -4.60
C THR A 170 7.60 9.49 -4.29
N ASN A 171 7.38 10.33 -3.29
CA ASN A 171 8.39 11.20 -2.70
C ASN A 171 8.51 10.88 -1.20
N SER A 172 9.70 10.38 -0.82
CA SER A 172 10.09 10.07 0.57
C SER A 172 11.20 11.00 1.12
N ILE A 173 11.59 12.03 0.35
CA ILE A 173 12.70 12.95 0.64
C ILE A 173 12.31 13.87 1.80
N GLY A 174 13.25 14.19 2.71
CA GLY A 174 13.02 15.15 3.78
C GLY A 174 11.92 14.74 4.77
N LYS A 175 11.58 13.44 4.85
CA LYS A 175 10.43 12.89 5.59
C LYS A 175 9.05 13.28 5.04
N ASN A 176 8.97 13.79 3.82
CA ASN A 176 7.69 13.85 3.12
C ASN A 176 7.27 12.42 2.84
N ASN A 177 6.11 11.98 3.29
CA ASN A 177 5.61 10.64 3.00
C ASN A 177 4.49 10.76 1.97
N VAL A 178 4.84 11.03 0.70
CA VAL A 178 3.87 11.41 -0.33
C VAL A 178 3.86 10.38 -1.45
N ILE A 179 2.65 9.95 -1.82
CA ILE A 179 2.38 9.16 -3.02
C ILE A 179 1.34 9.92 -3.82
N VAL A 180 1.56 10.05 -5.12
CA VAL A 180 0.61 10.64 -6.06
C VAL A 180 0.22 9.61 -7.10
N ILE A 181 -1.07 9.47 -7.36
CA ILE A 181 -1.63 8.50 -8.31
C ILE A 181 -2.58 9.24 -9.26
N LYS A 182 -2.39 9.02 -10.56
CA LYS A 182 -3.36 9.47 -11.57
C LYS A 182 -4.64 8.64 -11.44
N ASN A 183 -5.81 9.27 -11.42
CA ASN A 183 -7.11 8.62 -11.20
C ASN A 183 -7.32 7.42 -12.14
N SER A 184 -7.04 7.60 -13.43
CA SER A 184 -7.15 6.54 -14.45
C SER A 184 -6.17 5.38 -14.27
N CYS A 185 -5.13 5.53 -13.44
CA CYS A 185 -4.20 4.47 -13.07
C CYS A 185 -4.50 3.85 -11.70
N ALA A 186 -5.42 4.40 -10.90
CA ALA A 186 -5.77 3.85 -9.58
C ALA A 186 -6.47 2.49 -9.69
N SER A 187 -7.37 2.34 -10.66
CA SER A 187 -8.18 1.13 -10.87
C SER A 187 -7.40 -0.08 -11.37
N ASN A 188 -6.10 0.08 -11.67
CA ASN A 188 -5.25 -1.05 -12.05
C ASN A 188 -4.65 -1.73 -10.80
N ASN A 189 -4.38 -3.03 -10.89
CA ASN A 189 -3.94 -3.81 -9.74
C ASN A 189 -2.47 -3.58 -9.34
N SER A 190 -1.70 -2.74 -10.05
CA SER A 190 -0.24 -2.63 -9.85
C SER A 190 0.29 -1.24 -9.50
N THR A 191 -0.32 -0.13 -9.93
CA THR A 191 0.25 1.23 -9.80
C THR A 191 0.36 1.66 -8.34
N LEU A 192 -0.72 1.62 -7.54
CA LEU A 192 -0.58 1.99 -6.12
C LEU A 192 0.36 1.02 -5.38
N ALA A 193 0.32 -0.26 -5.71
CA ALA A 193 1.20 -1.25 -5.10
C ALA A 193 2.69 -0.98 -5.44
N HIS A 194 2.99 -0.56 -6.66
CA HIS A 194 4.32 -0.17 -7.14
C HIS A 194 4.84 1.06 -6.39
N GLU A 195 4.04 2.13 -6.32
CA GLU A 195 4.43 3.34 -5.60
C GLU A 195 4.61 3.08 -4.10
N MET A 196 3.71 2.29 -3.51
CA MET A 196 3.87 1.86 -2.12
C MET A 196 5.14 1.01 -1.93
N GLY A 197 5.59 0.28 -2.97
CA GLY A 197 6.82 -0.50 -2.94
C GLY A 197 8.04 0.40 -2.81
N HIS A 198 8.08 1.48 -3.61
CA HIS A 198 9.09 2.53 -3.47
C HIS A 198 9.08 3.17 -2.09
N PHE A 199 7.90 3.46 -1.55
CA PHE A 199 7.78 4.00 -0.20
C PHE A 199 8.45 3.08 0.84
N PHE A 200 8.33 1.76 0.66
CA PHE A 200 8.95 0.74 1.50
C PHE A 200 10.30 0.21 1.00
N SER A 201 11.08 1.10 0.36
CA SER A 201 12.49 0.84 0.00
C SER A 201 12.72 -0.20 -1.10
N LEU A 202 11.72 -0.50 -1.91
CA LEU A 202 11.94 -1.24 -3.15
C LEU A 202 12.41 -0.29 -4.25
N GLU A 203 13.43 -0.73 -4.98
CA GLU A 203 13.86 -0.09 -6.22
C GLU A 203 13.17 -0.78 -7.40
N HIS A 204 13.26 -0.19 -8.59
CA HIS A 204 12.92 -0.94 -9.80
C HIS A 204 13.83 -2.15 -9.94
N THR A 205 13.34 -3.25 -10.52
CA THR A 205 14.11 -4.49 -10.73
C THR A 205 15.38 -4.26 -11.54
N HIS A 206 15.37 -3.30 -12.48
CA HIS A 206 16.55 -2.86 -13.24
C HIS A 206 17.46 -1.89 -12.47
N GLY A 207 17.22 -1.68 -11.18
CA GLY A 207 18.00 -0.85 -10.27
C GLY A 207 17.63 0.62 -10.20
N THR A 208 18.51 1.40 -9.55
CA THR A 208 18.24 2.78 -9.12
C THR A 208 18.21 3.82 -10.25
N SER A 209 18.49 3.41 -11.50
CA SER A 209 18.57 4.31 -12.65
C SER A 209 17.65 3.88 -13.77
N ASN A 210 16.75 4.78 -14.18
CA ASN A 210 15.91 4.58 -15.35
C ASN A 210 16.63 4.91 -16.67
N SER A 211 17.87 5.39 -16.63
CA SER A 211 18.64 5.74 -17.83
C SER A 211 19.77 4.75 -18.13
N LYS A 212 20.29 4.06 -17.11
CA LYS A 212 21.45 3.18 -17.24
C LYS A 212 21.09 1.75 -16.83
N GLN A 213 21.37 0.79 -17.71
CA GLN A 213 21.35 -0.63 -17.35
C GLN A 213 22.47 -0.91 -16.33
N THR A 214 22.15 -1.72 -15.33
CA THR A 214 23.10 -2.08 -14.29
C THR A 214 24.01 -3.24 -14.76
N THR A 215 24.88 -3.74 -13.89
CA THR A 215 25.83 -4.83 -14.21
C THR A 215 25.43 -6.16 -13.56
N GLU A 216 24.15 -6.33 -13.26
CA GLU A 216 23.61 -7.52 -12.60
C GLU A 216 23.79 -8.74 -13.49
N LEU A 217 24.36 -9.79 -12.92
CA LEU A 217 24.66 -11.03 -13.61
C LEU A 217 23.46 -11.98 -13.49
N VAL A 218 23.18 -12.70 -14.58
CA VAL A 218 22.04 -13.62 -14.68
C VAL A 218 22.15 -14.77 -13.68
N ASP A 219 23.37 -15.13 -13.28
CA ASP A 219 23.64 -16.16 -12.27
C ASP A 219 23.37 -15.70 -10.82
N GLY A 220 23.09 -14.42 -10.61
CA GLY A 220 22.82 -13.82 -9.31
C GLY A 220 24.06 -13.65 -8.42
N SER A 221 25.28 -13.78 -8.96
CA SER A 221 26.51 -13.70 -8.15
C SER A 221 26.77 -12.31 -7.54
N ASN A 222 26.13 -11.25 -8.06
CA ASN A 222 26.21 -9.87 -7.56
C ASN A 222 24.84 -9.22 -7.26
N CYS A 223 23.77 -10.00 -7.12
CA CYS A 223 22.40 -9.52 -6.90
C CYS A 223 22.20 -8.67 -5.63
N ASP A 224 23.13 -8.70 -4.68
CA ASP A 224 23.05 -7.95 -3.42
C ASP A 224 23.62 -6.52 -3.49
N THR A 225 24.30 -6.23 -4.60
CA THR A 225 25.01 -4.97 -4.86
C THR A 225 24.60 -4.32 -6.18
N ASP A 226 24.09 -5.12 -7.12
CA ASP A 226 23.60 -4.71 -8.42
C ASP A 226 22.07 -4.86 -8.53
N GLY A 227 21.47 -4.46 -9.64
CA GLY A 227 20.02 -4.49 -9.84
C GLY A 227 19.28 -3.70 -8.77
N ASP A 228 18.24 -4.31 -8.19
CA ASP A 228 17.48 -3.78 -7.05
C ASP A 228 18.06 -4.17 -5.66
N GLY A 229 19.18 -4.90 -5.64
CA GLY A 229 19.82 -5.36 -4.40
C GLY A 229 19.02 -6.45 -3.68
N ILE A 230 18.23 -7.22 -4.42
CA ILE A 230 17.41 -8.34 -3.95
C ILE A 230 17.76 -9.57 -4.81
N CYS A 231 17.93 -10.74 -4.18
CA CYS A 231 18.55 -11.89 -4.85
C CYS A 231 17.57 -12.94 -5.37
N ASP A 232 16.28 -12.79 -5.08
CA ASP A 232 15.23 -13.63 -5.67
C ASP A 232 14.47 -12.91 -6.80
N THR A 233 14.87 -11.67 -7.12
CA THR A 233 14.52 -10.95 -8.34
C THR A 233 15.53 -11.32 -9.43
N PRO A 234 15.11 -11.89 -10.57
CA PRO A 234 16.02 -12.17 -11.68
C PRO A 234 16.57 -10.90 -12.30
N ALA A 235 17.81 -10.97 -12.80
CA ALA A 235 18.46 -9.83 -13.43
C ALA A 235 17.63 -9.19 -14.55
N ASP A 236 17.42 -7.87 -14.43
CA ASP A 236 16.55 -7.10 -15.32
C ASP A 236 17.36 -6.20 -16.26
N PRO A 237 17.33 -6.45 -17.59
CA PRO A 237 18.07 -5.67 -18.57
C PRO A 237 17.38 -4.34 -18.95
N LYS A 238 16.59 -3.77 -18.04
CA LYS A 238 15.72 -2.61 -18.22
C LYS A 238 14.56 -2.88 -19.18
N LEU A 239 13.55 -3.56 -18.65
CA LEU A 239 12.29 -3.78 -19.36
C LEU A 239 11.63 -2.49 -19.86
N SER A 240 10.89 -2.61 -20.96
CA SER A 240 10.01 -1.57 -21.48
C SER A 240 8.85 -2.19 -22.26
N SER A 241 7.84 -1.39 -22.60
CA SER A 241 6.74 -1.83 -23.47
C SER A 241 7.18 -2.39 -24.83
N ASN A 242 8.39 -2.04 -25.29
CA ASN A 242 8.96 -2.50 -26.56
C ASN A 242 9.62 -3.88 -26.47
N THR A 243 10.02 -4.31 -25.26
CA THR A 243 10.68 -5.60 -25.03
C THR A 243 9.73 -6.63 -24.43
N ILE A 244 8.49 -6.25 -24.15
CA ILE A 244 7.44 -7.12 -23.60
C ILE A 244 6.28 -7.23 -24.59
N ASN A 245 5.95 -8.45 -24.99
CA ASN A 245 4.82 -8.70 -25.89
C ASN A 245 3.47 -8.66 -25.14
N ASN A 246 2.36 -8.81 -25.88
CA ASN A 246 1.01 -8.80 -25.29
C ASN A 246 0.70 -10.03 -24.41
N PHE A 247 1.53 -11.07 -24.47
CA PHE A 247 1.46 -12.27 -23.64
C PHE A 247 2.31 -12.17 -22.37
N CYS A 248 2.83 -10.97 -22.08
CA CYS A 248 3.70 -10.71 -20.92
C CYS A 248 5.04 -11.43 -20.99
N GLU A 249 5.52 -11.77 -22.19
CA GLU A 249 6.81 -12.44 -22.36
C GLU A 249 7.88 -11.42 -22.77
N TYR A 250 9.08 -11.59 -22.22
CA TYR A 250 10.26 -10.85 -22.64
C TYR A 250 10.71 -11.36 -24.02
N THR A 251 10.82 -10.45 -24.99
CA THR A 251 11.23 -10.75 -26.37
C THR A 251 12.62 -10.25 -26.71
N GLY A 252 13.37 -9.73 -25.73
CA GLY A 252 14.73 -9.29 -25.93
C GLY A 252 15.74 -10.44 -25.95
N ASN A 253 16.94 -10.14 -26.41
CA ASN A 253 18.06 -11.09 -26.56
C ASN A 253 19.37 -10.57 -25.95
N LEU A 254 19.26 -9.62 -25.01
CA LEU A 254 20.42 -9.07 -24.31
C LEU A 254 21.09 -10.16 -23.47
N THR A 255 22.40 -10.02 -23.29
CA THR A 255 23.23 -10.89 -22.45
C THR A 255 23.96 -10.05 -21.41
N ASP A 256 24.28 -10.67 -20.28
CA ASP A 256 25.13 -10.05 -19.26
C ASP A 256 26.63 -10.10 -19.66
N ALA A 257 27.51 -9.71 -18.73
CA ALA A 257 28.95 -9.71 -18.96
C ALA A 257 29.56 -11.12 -19.14
N ASN A 258 28.86 -12.18 -18.72
CA ASN A 258 29.26 -13.57 -18.86
C ASN A 258 28.73 -14.20 -20.16
N GLY A 259 27.88 -13.49 -20.90
CA GLY A 259 27.24 -13.98 -22.11
C GLY A 259 25.95 -14.76 -21.86
N ASP A 260 25.42 -14.74 -20.63
CA ASP A 260 24.17 -15.40 -20.28
C ASP A 260 22.98 -14.52 -20.67
N TYR A 261 21.97 -15.13 -21.29
CA TYR A 261 20.76 -14.42 -21.71
C TYR A 261 19.88 -14.06 -20.52
N TYR A 262 19.46 -12.80 -20.44
CA TYR A 262 18.53 -12.34 -19.41
C TYR A 262 17.17 -13.05 -19.51
N LYS A 263 16.61 -13.36 -18.33
CA LYS A 263 15.26 -13.92 -18.16
C LYS A 263 14.54 -13.14 -17.05
N PRO A 264 14.23 -11.85 -17.30
CA PRO A 264 13.66 -10.98 -16.29
C PRO A 264 12.25 -11.43 -15.90
N ASP A 265 11.86 -11.12 -14.66
CA ASP A 265 10.51 -11.34 -14.18
C ASP A 265 9.57 -10.21 -14.64
N THR A 266 8.87 -10.47 -15.74
CA THR A 266 7.90 -9.54 -16.34
C THR A 266 6.62 -9.39 -15.51
N GLY A 267 6.40 -10.27 -14.52
CA GLY A 267 5.27 -10.23 -13.60
C GLY A 267 5.55 -9.43 -12.33
N ASN A 268 6.80 -9.03 -12.10
CA ASN A 268 7.18 -8.27 -10.91
C ASN A 268 6.51 -6.90 -10.89
N ILE A 269 5.91 -6.52 -9.77
CA ILE A 269 5.27 -5.22 -9.59
C ILE A 269 6.27 -4.07 -9.73
N MET A 270 7.55 -4.25 -9.34
CA MET A 270 8.59 -3.23 -9.46
C MET A 270 9.24 -3.15 -10.85
N SER A 271 8.85 -4.00 -11.80
CA SER A 271 9.40 -3.95 -13.16
C SER A 271 8.73 -2.87 -14.03
N TYR A 272 9.44 -2.46 -15.08
CA TYR A 272 8.91 -1.67 -16.20
C TYR A 272 8.26 -2.55 -17.29
N SER A 273 7.70 -3.69 -16.87
CA SER A 273 6.79 -4.48 -17.69
C SER A 273 5.45 -3.77 -17.91
N ARG A 274 4.64 -4.30 -18.81
CA ARG A 274 3.28 -3.78 -19.06
C ARG A 274 2.44 -3.87 -17.78
N ARG A 275 1.64 -2.83 -17.50
CA ARG A 275 0.84 -2.75 -16.26
C ARG A 275 -0.04 -3.97 -16.00
N GLY A 276 -0.63 -4.55 -17.05
CA GLY A 276 -1.48 -5.75 -16.98
C GLY A 276 -0.73 -7.06 -16.72
N CYS A 277 0.60 -7.08 -16.88
CA CYS A 277 1.44 -8.24 -16.62
C CYS A 277 1.87 -8.35 -15.17
N ARG A 278 2.00 -7.19 -14.50
CA ARG A 278 2.52 -7.07 -13.13
C ARG A 278 1.50 -7.53 -12.11
N ASN A 279 1.85 -8.53 -11.30
CA ASN A 279 0.90 -9.17 -10.38
C ASN A 279 1.51 -9.71 -9.08
N HIS A 280 2.83 -9.61 -8.87
CA HIS A 280 3.46 -10.11 -7.65
C HIS A 280 4.72 -9.34 -7.21
N PHE A 281 5.05 -9.52 -5.94
CA PHE A 281 6.39 -9.28 -5.40
C PHE A 281 7.03 -10.62 -5.05
N THR A 282 8.35 -10.64 -5.02
CA THR A 282 9.13 -11.78 -4.53
C THR A 282 9.11 -11.86 -3.00
N GLU A 283 9.63 -12.96 -2.45
CA GLU A 283 9.64 -13.17 -1.00
C GLU A 283 10.62 -12.23 -0.30
N GLN A 284 11.79 -11.96 -0.89
CA GLN A 284 12.74 -10.99 -0.34
C GLN A 284 12.26 -9.54 -0.54
N GLN A 285 11.45 -9.24 -1.56
CA GLN A 285 10.77 -7.94 -1.66
C GLN A 285 9.79 -7.74 -0.48
N PHE A 286 8.99 -8.75 -0.12
CA PHE A 286 8.15 -8.66 1.09
C PHE A 286 8.99 -8.52 2.37
N ALA A 287 10.13 -9.22 2.46
CA ALA A 287 11.05 -9.09 3.59
C ALA A 287 11.63 -7.66 3.70
N ARG A 288 12.09 -7.07 2.59
CA ARG A 288 12.60 -5.70 2.49
C ARG A 288 11.56 -4.69 2.97
N MET A 289 10.32 -4.80 2.48
CA MET A 289 9.24 -3.89 2.87
C MET A 289 8.90 -4.00 4.37
N HIS A 290 8.77 -5.22 4.88
CA HIS A 290 8.51 -5.45 6.31
C HIS A 290 9.64 -4.91 7.18
N ALA A 291 10.88 -5.22 6.84
CA ALA A 291 12.08 -4.78 7.57
C ALA A 291 12.19 -3.26 7.58
N TYR A 292 11.99 -2.61 6.42
CA TYR A 292 12.04 -1.16 6.31
C TYR A 292 10.95 -0.51 7.16
N TYR A 293 9.71 -1.00 7.09
CA TYR A 293 8.62 -0.54 7.94
C TYR A 293 8.99 -0.58 9.44
N LYS A 294 9.59 -1.68 9.93
CA LYS A 294 9.98 -1.79 11.35
C LYS A 294 10.97 -0.72 11.78
N LEU A 295 11.85 -0.27 10.87
CA LEU A 295 12.86 0.77 11.15
C LEU A 295 12.28 2.18 11.10
N ILE A 296 11.27 2.42 10.26
CA ILE A 296 10.70 3.75 10.06
C ILE A 296 9.33 3.96 10.69
N LYS A 297 8.76 2.94 11.35
CA LYS A 297 7.38 2.97 11.88
C LYS A 297 7.05 4.26 12.65
N ASP A 298 7.97 4.76 13.47
CA ASP A 298 7.73 5.94 14.33
C ASP A 298 7.62 7.24 13.52
N ARG A 299 8.11 7.23 12.26
CA ARG A 299 7.97 8.33 11.29
C ARG A 299 6.65 8.29 10.52
N ILE A 300 5.83 7.24 10.67
CA ILE A 300 4.62 7.02 9.86
C ILE A 300 3.39 6.56 10.68
N THR A 301 3.46 6.54 12.01
CA THR A 301 2.36 6.08 12.88
C THR A 301 1.93 7.09 13.96
N THR A 302 2.52 8.28 14.02
CA THR A 302 2.21 9.27 15.07
C THR A 302 2.10 10.69 14.51
N PRO A 303 0.89 11.24 14.29
CA PRO A 303 0.71 12.68 14.11
C PRO A 303 1.28 13.41 15.33
N ILE A 304 2.16 14.40 15.13
CA ILE A 304 2.60 15.25 16.24
C ILE A 304 1.43 16.19 16.56
N THR A 305 0.57 15.77 17.48
CA THR A 305 -0.11 16.74 18.35
C THR A 305 0.68 16.77 19.65
N ASP A 306 1.56 17.77 19.76
CA ASP A 306 2.38 18.14 20.93
C ASP A 306 3.05 16.99 21.70
N LEU A 307 4.32 16.71 21.40
CA LEU A 307 5.15 15.88 22.29
C LEU A 307 6.51 16.54 22.57
N ASN A 308 6.66 16.96 23.83
CA ASN A 308 7.96 16.93 24.49
C ASN A 308 8.53 15.50 24.42
N PRO A 309 9.84 15.34 24.17
CA PRO A 309 10.44 14.03 23.95
C PRO A 309 10.49 13.25 25.28
N VAL A 310 9.83 12.10 25.33
CA VAL A 310 10.06 11.10 26.40
C VAL A 310 10.90 9.98 25.81
N ASN A 311 12.08 9.80 26.39
CA ASN A 311 13.06 8.79 26.03
C ASN A 311 12.47 7.37 26.09
N ASP A 312 12.76 6.63 25.02
CA ASP A 312 12.43 5.23 24.81
C ASP A 312 13.21 4.33 25.77
N ALA A 313 12.67 4.14 26.99
CA ALA A 313 13.13 3.16 27.96
C ALA A 313 12.09 2.89 29.06
N THR A 314 10.82 2.63 28.72
CA THR A 314 9.91 1.99 29.68
C THR A 314 8.96 1.00 29.00
N ILE A 315 9.08 -0.24 29.44
CA ILE A 315 8.26 -1.42 29.15
C ILE A 315 6.76 -1.05 29.04
N ASN A 316 6.16 -1.34 27.87
CA ASN A 316 4.73 -1.17 27.55
C ASN A 316 3.83 -2.00 28.49
N ALA A 317 3.46 -1.44 29.64
CA ALA A 317 2.60 -2.10 30.64
C ALA A 317 1.21 -2.47 30.07
N LEU A 318 0.72 -1.74 29.05
CA LEU A 318 -0.58 -2.02 28.42
C LEU A 318 -0.56 -3.13 27.36
N SER A 319 0.60 -3.65 26.98
CA SER A 319 0.69 -4.72 25.95
C SER A 319 0.01 -6.02 26.37
N GLU A 320 0.08 -6.36 27.67
CA GLU A 320 -0.51 -7.56 28.28
C GLU A 320 -2.00 -7.42 28.65
N VAL A 321 -2.62 -6.29 28.33
CA VAL A 321 -4.03 -6.05 28.68
C VAL A 321 -4.96 -6.98 27.89
N THR A 322 -5.88 -7.62 28.59
CA THR A 322 -6.95 -8.47 28.05
C THR A 322 -8.32 -7.93 28.44
N LEU A 323 -9.29 -8.11 27.55
CA LEU A 323 -10.67 -7.71 27.75
C LEU A 323 -11.55 -8.92 28.00
N TYR A 324 -12.41 -8.86 29.02
CA TYR A 324 -13.31 -9.95 29.38
C TYR A 324 -14.61 -9.42 30.00
N PRO A 325 -15.75 -10.11 29.86
CA PRO A 325 -15.97 -11.19 28.91
C PRO A 325 -15.90 -10.67 27.46
N ASN A 326 -15.49 -11.53 26.54
CA ASN A 326 -15.53 -11.26 25.11
C ASN A 326 -15.92 -12.57 24.41
N PRO A 327 -17.18 -12.73 23.95
CA PRO A 327 -18.23 -11.70 23.78
C PRO A 327 -18.85 -11.14 25.08
N VAL A 328 -19.36 -9.91 25.04
CA VAL A 328 -19.92 -9.16 26.20
C VAL A 328 -21.44 -9.36 26.31
N ALA A 329 -21.89 -10.27 27.19
CA ALA A 329 -23.33 -10.53 27.37
C ALA A 329 -24.04 -9.57 28.35
N ASN A 330 -23.36 -9.08 29.39
CA ASN A 330 -23.96 -8.33 30.50
C ASN A 330 -23.68 -6.81 30.43
N GLY A 331 -23.35 -6.29 29.26
CA GLY A 331 -23.22 -4.85 29.02
C GLY A 331 -22.03 -4.17 29.68
N SER A 332 -21.14 -4.90 30.35
CA SER A 332 -19.89 -4.36 30.90
C SER A 332 -18.72 -5.22 30.46
N ILE A 333 -17.62 -4.55 30.07
CA ILE A 333 -16.35 -5.18 29.76
C ILE A 333 -15.30 -4.77 30.80
N PHE A 334 -14.48 -5.73 31.21
CA PHE A 334 -13.47 -5.59 32.24
C PHE A 334 -12.07 -5.72 31.64
N ILE A 335 -11.14 -4.98 32.23
CA ILE A 335 -9.74 -4.88 31.79
C ILE A 335 -8.87 -5.67 32.78
N LYS A 336 -8.16 -6.71 32.31
CA LYS A 336 -7.22 -7.53 33.10
C LYS A 336 -5.81 -7.39 32.55
N GLY A 337 -4.84 -7.08 33.42
CA GLY A 337 -3.43 -6.92 33.08
C GLY A 337 -2.67 -6.10 34.13
N ALA A 338 -1.33 -6.04 34.02
CA ALA A 338 -0.49 -5.17 34.82
C ALA A 338 -0.71 -3.72 34.39
N LEU A 339 -1.41 -2.94 35.23
CA LEU A 339 -1.73 -1.53 34.99
C LEU A 339 -1.03 -0.73 36.08
N ASN A 340 -0.19 0.23 35.66
CA ASN A 340 0.56 1.08 36.60
C ASN A 340 -0.32 2.19 37.20
N ASP A 341 -1.36 2.61 36.47
CA ASP A 341 -2.31 3.63 36.88
C ASP A 341 -3.68 3.03 37.25
N ASN A 342 -4.33 3.65 38.25
CA ASN A 342 -5.69 3.28 38.64
C ASN A 342 -6.75 3.82 37.66
N ALA A 343 -6.44 4.86 36.89
CA ALA A 343 -7.36 5.48 35.93
C ALA A 343 -6.86 5.29 34.49
N LEU A 344 -7.73 4.73 33.63
CA LEU A 344 -7.46 4.52 32.21
C LEU A 344 -8.44 5.32 31.36
N GLN A 345 -7.92 6.03 30.37
CA GLN A 345 -8.75 6.62 29.33
C GLN A 345 -9.14 5.53 28.33
N TYR A 346 -10.38 5.58 27.84
CA TYR A 346 -10.85 4.67 26.81
C TYR A 346 -11.63 5.38 25.71
N GLN A 347 -11.57 4.81 24.51
CA GLN A 347 -12.35 5.23 23.35
C GLN A 347 -12.80 4.00 22.57
N ILE A 348 -14.10 3.88 22.28
CA ILE A 348 -14.70 2.78 21.54
C ILE A 348 -15.18 3.29 20.19
N SER A 349 -14.84 2.57 19.13
CA SER A 349 -15.30 2.83 17.76
C SER A 349 -15.83 1.57 17.06
N ASN A 350 -16.68 1.77 16.06
CA ASN A 350 -17.00 0.72 15.08
C ASN A 350 -15.90 0.59 14.01
N TYR A 351 -16.05 -0.37 13.10
CA TYR A 351 -15.08 -0.58 12.00
C TYR A 351 -15.10 0.51 10.94
N GLN A 352 -16.14 1.34 10.92
CA GLN A 352 -16.23 2.55 10.11
C GLN A 352 -15.50 3.75 10.75
N GLY A 353 -14.85 3.57 11.91
CA GLY A 353 -14.09 4.62 12.60
C GLY A 353 -14.94 5.60 13.41
N GLN A 354 -16.26 5.45 13.45
CA GLN A 354 -17.15 6.31 14.24
C GLN A 354 -16.93 6.03 15.73
N ILE A 355 -16.67 7.09 16.50
CA ILE A 355 -16.51 7.01 17.95
C ILE A 355 -17.90 6.88 18.58
N LEU A 356 -18.12 5.77 19.27
CA LEU A 356 -19.42 5.44 19.89
C LEU A 356 -19.42 5.68 21.39
N ALA A 357 -18.26 5.60 22.06
CA ALA A 357 -18.13 5.92 23.47
C ALA A 357 -16.69 6.36 23.80
N LYS A 358 -16.53 7.22 24.81
CA LYS A 358 -15.24 7.60 25.38
C LYS A 358 -15.38 7.96 26.86
N GLY A 359 -14.32 7.80 27.64
CA GLY A 359 -14.35 8.15 29.06
C GLY A 359 -13.09 7.75 29.81
N ILE A 360 -13.17 7.82 31.14
CA ILE A 360 -12.13 7.36 32.06
C ILE A 360 -12.73 6.24 32.91
N THR A 361 -12.02 5.12 33.05
CA THR A 361 -12.37 4.05 33.98
C THR A 361 -11.33 3.97 35.10
N SER A 362 -11.79 4.08 36.34
CA SER A 362 -10.96 3.95 37.55
C SER A 362 -11.10 2.59 38.23
N ASN A 363 -12.09 1.79 37.82
CA ASN A 363 -12.40 0.47 38.38
C ASN A 363 -12.16 -0.66 37.36
N LYS A 364 -11.48 -0.35 36.25
CA LYS A 364 -11.18 -1.31 35.17
C LYS A 364 -12.44 -1.95 34.56
N ALA A 365 -13.59 -1.29 34.68
CA ALA A 365 -14.85 -1.69 34.09
C ALA A 365 -15.38 -0.57 33.17
N ILE A 366 -15.87 -0.95 31.99
CA ILE A 366 -16.44 -0.04 31.01
C ILE A 366 -17.84 -0.52 30.66
N ASN A 367 -18.82 0.37 30.81
CA ASN A 367 -20.20 0.10 30.43
C ASN A 367 -20.35 0.29 28.91
N VAL A 368 -20.84 -0.75 28.24
CA VAL A 368 -21.05 -0.81 26.79
C VAL A 368 -22.51 -1.08 26.44
N ASN A 369 -23.46 -0.90 27.38
CA ASN A 369 -24.88 -1.19 27.17
C ASN A 369 -25.51 -0.42 26.01
N GLU A 370 -25.01 0.78 25.72
CA GLU A 370 -25.54 1.65 24.65
C GLU A 370 -25.08 1.23 23.24
N LEU A 371 -24.10 0.34 23.13
CA LEU A 371 -23.65 -0.17 21.83
C LEU A 371 -24.65 -1.20 21.26
N ALA A 372 -24.83 -1.24 19.95
CA ALA A 372 -25.58 -2.34 19.32
C ALA A 372 -24.80 -3.68 19.45
N ALA A 373 -25.43 -4.79 19.09
CA ALA A 373 -24.70 -6.05 18.92
C ALA A 373 -23.74 -5.91 17.73
N GLY A 374 -22.47 -6.28 17.93
CA GLY A 374 -21.46 -6.04 16.92
C GLY A 374 -20.03 -6.17 17.44
N ALA A 375 -19.08 -6.03 16.52
CA ALA A 375 -17.66 -6.03 16.86
C ALA A 375 -17.11 -4.60 16.83
N TYR A 376 -16.27 -4.29 17.83
CA TYR A 376 -15.81 -2.94 18.13
C TYR A 376 -14.30 -2.93 18.38
N LEU A 377 -13.69 -1.78 18.13
CA LEU A 377 -12.33 -1.48 18.56
C LEU A 377 -12.39 -0.60 19.81
N ILE A 378 -11.52 -0.89 20.78
CA ILE A 378 -11.33 -0.04 21.96
C ILE A 378 -9.87 0.32 22.09
N ILE A 379 -9.61 1.61 22.18
CA ILE A 379 -8.32 2.19 22.53
C ILE A 379 -8.32 2.39 24.05
N LEU A 380 -7.26 1.94 24.72
CA LEU A 380 -6.99 2.16 26.13
C LEU A 380 -5.69 2.92 26.28
N GLU A 381 -5.68 3.94 27.13
CA GLU A 381 -4.55 4.85 27.28
C GLU A 381 -4.34 5.21 28.76
N ASP A 382 -3.09 5.16 29.20
CA ASP A 382 -2.63 5.70 30.49
C ASP A 382 -1.64 6.85 30.27
N SER A 383 -1.02 7.35 31.34
CA SER A 383 -0.08 8.47 31.27
C SER A 383 1.18 8.20 30.42
N LYS A 384 1.46 6.94 30.05
CA LYS A 384 2.72 6.51 29.43
C LYS A 384 2.56 5.53 28.26
N SER A 385 1.36 5.00 28.01
CA SER A 385 1.15 3.86 27.12
C SER A 385 -0.24 3.91 26.49
N ARG A 386 -0.34 3.36 25.28
CA ARG A 386 -1.59 3.22 24.52
C ARG A 386 -1.68 1.83 23.90
N VAL A 387 -2.86 1.21 23.97
CA VAL A 387 -3.12 -0.11 23.34
C VAL A 387 -4.48 -0.13 22.66
N ILE A 388 -4.57 -0.87 21.55
CA ILE A 388 -5.82 -1.12 20.83
C ILE A 388 -6.20 -2.58 21.03
N LYS A 389 -7.46 -2.83 21.38
CA LYS A 389 -8.02 -4.17 21.56
C LYS A 389 -9.36 -4.27 20.82
N ARG A 390 -9.74 -5.49 20.47
CA ARG A 390 -11.03 -5.80 19.83
C ARG A 390 -11.92 -6.51 20.84
N PHE A 391 -13.21 -6.17 20.86
CA PHE A 391 -14.22 -6.95 21.57
C PHE A 391 -15.50 -7.09 20.75
N ILE A 392 -16.30 -8.09 21.09
CA ILE A 392 -17.62 -8.38 20.52
C ILE A 392 -18.64 -8.13 21.63
N LYS A 393 -19.69 -7.37 21.33
CA LYS A 393 -20.86 -7.22 22.20
C LYS A 393 -22.00 -8.08 21.68
#